data_AF-A0ABD0P4J9-F1
#
_entry.id   AF-A0ABD0P4J9-F1
#
_cell.length_a   1.000
_cell.length_b   1.000
_cell.length_c   1.000
_cell.angle_alpha   90.00
_cell.angle_beta   90.00
_cell.angle_gamma   90.00
#
_symmetry.space_group_name_H-M   'P 1'
#
loop_
_entity.id
_entity.type
_entity.pdbx_description
1 polymer ?
#
loop_
_entity_poly.entity_id
_entity_poly.type
_entity_poly.pdbx_seq_one_letter_code
_entity_poly.pdbx_strand_id
1 'polypeptide(L)'
;MNLEGCDLLAEKVDRAEFVGLLKKMLLIDAEERIAPSDALSHPFVTMQHLLDFPHSNHVKSCFHIMDVCCSRPGGYESLNRTKAPFVRTVPNTGAAPNITLPFCKVTGIHTQ
;
A
#
# COMPACT_ATOMS: atom_id res chain seq x y z
N MET A 1 -29.19 -20.72 1.58
CA MET A 1 -28.86 -19.30 1.82
C MET A 1 -28.29 -18.75 0.53
N ASN A 2 -28.76 -17.59 0.07
CA ASN A 2 -28.33 -17.01 -1.22
C ASN A 2 -26.92 -16.40 -1.08
N LEU A 3 -25.90 -17.24 -1.20
CA LEU A 3 -24.50 -16.89 -0.94
C LEU A 3 -23.96 -15.85 -1.96
N GLU A 4 -24.50 -15.86 -3.17
CA GLU A 4 -24.16 -14.95 -4.26
C GLU A 4 -24.55 -13.49 -3.95
N GLY A 5 -25.63 -13.30 -3.18
CA GLY A 5 -26.05 -11.97 -2.71
C GLY A 5 -25.10 -11.38 -1.65
N CYS A 6 -24.42 -12.23 -0.87
CA CYS A 6 -23.44 -11.79 0.11
C CYS A 6 -22.13 -11.32 -0.54
N ASP A 7 -21.69 -11.99 -1.61
CA ASP A 7 -20.49 -11.59 -2.37
C ASP A 7 -20.68 -10.22 -3.01
N LEU A 8 -21.81 -10.00 -3.69
CA LEU A 8 -22.12 -8.70 -4.30
C LEU A 8 -22.20 -7.57 -3.27
N LEU A 9 -22.75 -7.83 -2.08
CA LEU A 9 -22.83 -6.83 -1.03
C LEU A 9 -21.45 -6.53 -0.42
N ALA A 10 -20.62 -7.55 -0.19
CA ALA A 10 -19.25 -7.38 0.28
C ALA A 10 -18.41 -6.56 -0.72
N GLU A 11 -18.46 -6.90 -2.01
CA GLU A 11 -17.79 -6.14 -3.07
C GLU A 11 -18.24 -4.67 -3.12
N LYS A 12 -19.54 -4.42 -2.95
CA LYS A 12 -20.08 -3.07 -2.94
C LYS A 12 -19.53 -2.25 -1.78
N VAL A 13 -19.48 -2.81 -0.57
CA VAL A 13 -18.94 -2.13 0.61
C VAL A 13 -17.43 -1.90 0.45
N ASP A 14 -16.70 -2.90 -0.06
CA ASP A 14 -15.25 -2.80 -0.29
C ASP A 14 -14.89 -1.67 -1.27
N ARG A 15 -15.63 -1.60 -2.39
CA ARG A 15 -15.46 -0.53 -3.38
C ARG A 15 -15.78 0.84 -2.80
N ALA A 16 -16.78 0.94 -1.91
CA ALA A 16 -17.13 2.20 -1.28
C ALA A 16 -15.99 2.71 -0.39
N GLU A 17 -15.39 1.83 0.41
CA GLU A 17 -14.22 2.16 1.25
C GLU A 17 -12.97 2.50 0.42
N PHE A 18 -12.74 1.77 -0.68
CA PHE A 18 -11.65 2.09 -1.60
C PHE A 18 -11.78 3.50 -2.17
N VAL A 19 -12.96 3.86 -2.68
CA VAL A 19 -13.24 5.20 -3.21
C VAL A 19 -13.11 6.26 -2.12
N GLY A 20 -13.54 5.94 -0.89
CA GLY A 20 -13.35 6.80 0.28
C GLY A 20 -11.88 7.13 0.53
N LEU A 21 -11.01 6.12 0.54
CA LEU A 21 -9.57 6.31 0.66
C LEU A 21 -9.00 7.10 -0.51
N LEU A 22 -9.36 6.73 -1.74
CA LEU A 22 -8.83 7.35 -2.95
C LEU A 22 -9.13 8.86 -2.99
N LYS A 23 -10.35 9.26 -2.61
CA LYS A 23 -10.71 10.68 -2.50
C LYS A 23 -9.81 11.43 -1.52
N LYS A 24 -9.52 10.84 -0.36
CA LYS A 24 -8.64 11.46 0.65
C LYS A 24 -7.16 11.52 0.19
N MET A 25 -6.70 10.52 -0.57
CA MET A 25 -5.36 10.50 -1.18
C MET A 25 -5.20 11.50 -2.33
N LEU A 26 -6.28 11.76 -3.07
CA LEU A 26 -6.27 12.63 -4.25
C LEU A 26 -6.78 14.05 -3.95
N LEU A 27 -6.88 14.44 -2.68
CA LEU A 27 -7.18 15.82 -2.31
C LEU A 27 -6.12 16.77 -2.91
N ILE A 28 -6.60 17.81 -3.60
CA ILE A 28 -5.76 18.78 -4.28
C ILE A 28 -4.97 19.61 -3.28
N ASP A 29 -5.67 20.08 -2.23
CA ASP A 29 -5.01 20.72 -1.09
C ASP A 29 -4.12 19.70 -0.38
N ALA A 30 -2.84 20.05 -0.22
CA ALA A 30 -1.85 19.17 0.39
C ALA A 30 -2.01 19.07 1.90
N GLU A 31 -2.51 20.12 2.56
CA GLU A 31 -2.66 20.14 4.02
C GLU A 31 -3.88 19.33 4.48
N GLU A 32 -4.89 19.17 3.60
CA GLU A 32 -6.06 18.32 3.86
C GLU A 32 -5.88 16.87 3.36
N ARG A 33 -4.87 16.61 2.52
CA ARG A 33 -4.60 15.28 1.96
C ARG A 33 -4.18 14.32 3.05
N ILE A 34 -4.68 13.09 2.99
CA ILE A 34 -4.37 12.06 3.98
C ILE A 34 -2.86 11.81 4.09
N ALA A 35 -2.36 11.79 5.33
CA ALA A 35 -0.97 11.40 5.60
C ALA A 35 -0.79 9.88 5.40
N PRO A 36 0.43 9.41 5.07
CA PRO A 36 0.68 7.98 4.87
C PRO A 36 0.30 7.10 6.07
N SER A 37 0.54 7.57 7.30
CA SER A 37 0.16 6.85 8.53
C SER A 37 -1.36 6.67 8.66
N ASP A 38 -2.11 7.69 8.25
CA ASP A 38 -3.58 7.70 8.34
C ASP A 38 -4.18 6.85 7.22
N ALA A 39 -3.52 6.80 6.05
CA ALA A 39 -3.89 5.91 4.96
C ALA A 39 -3.74 4.43 5.35
N LEU A 40 -2.65 4.07 6.04
CA LEU A 40 -2.44 2.70 6.54
C LEU A 40 -3.46 2.26 7.58
N SER A 41 -4.05 3.21 8.31
CA SER A 41 -5.11 2.95 9.29
C SER A 41 -6.53 3.08 8.72
N HIS A 42 -6.68 3.37 7.42
CA HIS A 42 -7.99 3.49 6.79
C HIS A 42 -8.76 2.15 6.78
N PRO A 43 -10.10 2.14 6.96
CA PRO A 43 -10.90 0.90 6.96
C PRO A 43 -10.75 0.03 5.70
N PHE A 44 -10.44 0.64 4.55
CA PHE A 44 -10.10 -0.08 3.33
C PHE A 44 -8.83 -0.93 3.49
N VAL A 45 -7.75 -0.36 4.03
CA VAL A 45 -6.46 -1.06 4.21
C VAL A 45 -6.53 -2.09 5.33
N THR A 46 -7.21 -1.75 6.42
CA THR A 46 -7.38 -2.64 7.59
C THR A 46 -8.47 -3.69 7.41
N MET A 47 -9.24 -3.60 6.32
CA MET A 47 -10.32 -4.53 5.95
C MET A 47 -11.45 -4.65 6.98
N GLN A 48 -11.58 -3.72 7.92
CA GLN A 48 -12.55 -3.79 9.03
C GLN A 48 -14.01 -3.87 8.57
N HIS A 49 -14.33 -3.19 7.48
CA HIS A 49 -15.67 -3.13 6.90
C HIS A 49 -16.13 -4.46 6.28
N LEU A 50 -15.25 -5.44 6.13
CA LEU A 50 -15.56 -6.77 5.58
C LEU A 50 -15.90 -7.80 6.64
N LEU A 51 -15.72 -7.49 7.92
CA LEU A 51 -15.95 -8.44 9.02
C LEU A 51 -17.42 -8.89 9.13
N ASP A 52 -18.35 -8.12 8.58
CA ASP A 52 -19.77 -8.46 8.52
C ASP A 52 -20.11 -9.50 7.43
N PHE A 53 -19.14 -9.89 6.59
CA PHE A 53 -19.32 -10.84 5.49
C PHE A 53 -18.36 -12.06 5.57
N PRO A 54 -18.30 -12.78 6.72
CA PRO A 54 -17.27 -13.79 6.97
C PRO A 54 -17.32 -15.01 6.05
N HIS A 55 -18.42 -15.22 5.33
CA HIS A 55 -18.60 -16.35 4.41
C HIS A 55 -18.39 -16.01 2.94
N SER A 56 -18.22 -14.73 2.61
CA SER A 56 -18.03 -14.26 1.25
C SER A 56 -16.72 -14.76 0.65
N ASN A 57 -16.76 -15.19 -0.61
CA ASN A 57 -15.56 -15.56 -1.36
C ASN A 57 -14.70 -14.34 -1.67
N HIS A 58 -15.36 -13.19 -1.94
CA HIS A 58 -14.69 -11.90 -2.11
C HIS A 58 -13.84 -11.56 -0.88
N VAL A 59 -14.44 -11.60 0.31
CA VAL A 59 -13.72 -11.30 1.56
C VAL A 59 -12.53 -12.23 1.77
N LYS A 60 -12.72 -13.55 1.59
CA LYS A 60 -11.61 -14.52 1.72
C LYS A 60 -10.46 -14.20 0.76
N SER A 61 -10.77 -13.85 -0.48
CA SER A 61 -9.77 -13.47 -1.49
C SER A 61 -9.03 -12.19 -1.09
N CYS A 62 -9.75 -11.16 -0.66
CA CYS A 62 -9.15 -9.90 -0.24
C CYS A 62 -8.18 -10.08 0.94
N PHE A 63 -8.55 -10.86 1.96
CA PHE A 63 -7.65 -11.16 3.08
C PHE A 63 -6.42 -11.94 2.64
N HIS A 64 -6.58 -12.92 1.74
CA HIS A 64 -5.45 -13.68 1.20
C HIS A 64 -4.48 -12.80 0.40
N ILE A 65 -4.99 -11.90 -0.44
CA ILE A 65 -4.18 -10.97 -1.22
C ILE A 65 -3.45 -9.99 -0.28
N MET A 66 -4.14 -9.48 0.74
CA MET A 66 -3.58 -8.48 1.66
C MET A 66 -2.57 -9.06 2.66
N ASP A 67 -2.60 -10.38 2.89
CA ASP A 67 -1.68 -11.07 3.80
C ASP A 67 -0.21 -10.82 3.43
N VAL A 68 0.11 -10.65 2.14
CA VAL A 68 1.49 -10.36 1.68
C VAL A 68 2.02 -9.01 2.15
N CYS A 69 1.14 -8.07 2.45
CA CYS A 69 1.49 -6.74 2.95
C CYS A 69 1.71 -6.74 4.47
N CYS A 70 1.20 -7.75 5.16
CA CYS A 70 1.42 -7.92 6.59
C CYS A 70 2.85 -8.43 6.82
N SER A 71 3.76 -7.54 7.22
CA SER A 71 5.05 -7.99 7.76
C SER A 71 4.79 -8.84 9.00
N ARG A 72 5.34 -10.06 9.04
CA ARG A 72 5.38 -10.89 10.26
C ARG A 72 5.80 -10.02 11.44
N PRO A 73 5.04 -9.97 12.55
CA PRO A 73 5.50 -9.34 13.77
C PRO A 73 6.62 -10.22 14.35
N GLY A 74 7.86 -9.91 13.98
CA GLY A 74 9.05 -10.61 14.48
C GLY A 74 10.28 -10.29 13.64
N GLY A 75 11.11 -9.34 14.10
CA GLY A 75 12.45 -9.21 13.54
C GLY A 75 13.30 -8.00 13.89
N TYR A 76 12.76 -6.85 14.30
CA TYR A 76 13.61 -5.80 14.86
C TYR A 76 13.02 -5.25 16.16
N GLU A 77 13.57 -5.81 17.24
CA GLU A 77 13.66 -5.16 18.53
C GLU A 77 14.20 -3.74 18.36
N SER A 78 13.63 -2.85 19.16
CA SER A 78 14.12 -1.52 19.44
C SER A 78 15.60 -1.55 19.84
N LEU A 79 16.51 -1.13 18.96
CA LEU A 79 17.82 -0.65 19.40
C LEU A 79 18.25 0.61 18.64
N ASN A 80 18.41 1.64 19.45
CA ASN A 80 19.15 2.89 19.24
C ASN A 80 18.54 3.97 18.34
N ARG A 81 17.72 4.77 19.03
CA ARG A 81 17.78 6.24 19.02
C ARG A 81 19.23 6.75 19.12
N THR A 82 19.97 6.79 18.02
CA THR A 82 21.11 7.70 17.87
C THR A 82 20.68 8.87 16.99
N LYS A 83 20.57 10.04 17.62
CA LYS A 83 20.44 11.31 16.92
C LYS A 83 21.64 11.48 15.98
N ALA A 84 21.40 11.44 14.67
CA ALA A 84 22.30 12.05 13.71
C ALA A 84 21.62 13.34 13.20
N PRO A 85 22.22 14.53 13.40
CA PRO A 85 21.73 15.75 12.77
C PRO A 85 21.85 15.61 11.26
N PHE A 86 20.77 15.87 10.55
CA PHE A 86 20.77 15.93 9.09
C PHE A 86 21.57 17.17 8.65
N VAL A 87 22.82 16.98 8.25
CA VAL A 87 23.63 18.01 7.61
C VAL A 87 23.48 17.84 6.10
N ARG A 88 22.91 18.84 5.42
CA ARG A 88 22.93 18.94 3.95
C ARG A 88 24.31 19.41 3.51
N THR A 89 25.05 18.58 2.77
CA THR A 89 26.24 19.00 2.02
C THR A 89 25.95 18.93 0.52
N VAL A 90 26.17 20.06 -0.15
CA VAL A 90 26.03 20.29 -1.60
C VAL A 90 27.33 19.79 -2.31
N PRO A 91 27.29 19.26 -3.55
CA PRO A 91 28.34 18.39 -4.06
C PRO A 91 29.51 19.17 -4.67
N ASN A 92 30.74 18.69 -4.46
CA ASN A 92 31.89 19.05 -5.30
C ASN A 92 32.67 17.80 -5.73
N THR A 93 32.85 17.72 -7.05
CA THR A 93 33.77 16.95 -7.89
C THR A 93 34.67 15.85 -7.27
N GLY A 94 34.58 14.65 -7.87
CA GLY A 94 35.70 13.70 -7.97
C GLY A 94 35.41 12.28 -7.45
N ALA A 95 35.52 11.31 -8.36
CA ALA A 95 35.57 9.85 -8.15
C ALA A 95 34.23 9.11 -7.91
N ALA A 96 33.85 8.31 -8.90
CA ALA A 96 32.72 7.39 -8.88
C ALA A 96 33.01 6.13 -8.05
N PRO A 97 32.00 5.56 -7.36
CA PRO A 97 31.92 4.14 -7.11
C PRO A 97 30.80 3.52 -7.97
N ASN A 98 31.15 2.43 -8.64
CA ASN A 98 30.34 1.65 -9.56
C ASN A 98 29.15 0.99 -8.83
N ILE A 99 27.92 1.42 -9.12
CA ILE A 99 26.70 0.69 -8.77
C ILE A 99 26.10 0.21 -10.10
N THR A 100 26.44 -1.03 -10.45
CA THR A 100 25.83 -1.73 -11.59
C THR A 100 24.42 -2.17 -11.19
N LEU A 101 23.39 -1.46 -11.67
CA LEU A 101 21.99 -1.93 -11.68
C LEU A 101 21.64 -2.30 -13.13
N PRO A 102 21.18 -3.54 -13.41
CA PRO A 102 20.81 -3.92 -14.77
C PRO A 102 19.50 -3.21 -15.18
N PHE A 103 19.62 -2.36 -16.20
CA PHE A 103 18.52 -1.71 -16.89
C PHE A 103 17.77 -2.75 -17.75
N CYS A 104 16.57 -3.16 -17.33
CA CYS A 104 15.69 -3.98 -18.15
C CYS A 104 15.25 -3.20 -19.39
N LYS A 105 15.87 -3.54 -20.53
CA LYS A 105 15.52 -3.02 -21.86
C LYS A 105 14.15 -3.58 -22.26
N VAL A 106 13.13 -2.73 -22.29
CA VAL A 106 11.86 -3.03 -22.98
C VAL A 106 12.14 -3.03 -24.48
N THR A 107 12.15 -4.20 -25.11
CA THR A 107 12.19 -4.33 -26.57
C THR A 107 10.78 -4.26 -27.14
N GLY A 108 10.61 -3.39 -28.12
CA GLY A 108 9.35 -3.09 -28.78
C GLY A 108 8.71 -4.27 -29.50
N ILE A 109 7.38 -4.30 -29.41
CA ILE A 109 6.40 -4.66 -30.44
C ILE A 109 6.97 -5.03 -31.82
N HIS A 110 6.82 -6.30 -32.20
CA HIS A 110 6.90 -6.73 -33.59
C HIS A 110 5.50 -7.08 -34.08
N THR A 111 5.02 -6.32 -35.06
CA THR A 111 3.85 -6.62 -35.89
C THR A 111 4.20 -7.68 -36.92
N GLN A 112 3.33 -8.67 -37.07
CA GLN A 112 3.07 -9.31 -38.35
C GLN A 112 1.56 -9.52 -38.50
#